data_AF-A0A165F3W2-F1
#
_entry.id   AF-A0A165F3W2-F1
#
_cell.length_a   1.000
_cell.length_b   1.000
_cell.length_c   1.000
_cell.angle_alpha   90.00
_cell.angle_beta   90.00
_cell.angle_gamma   90.00
#
_symmetry.space_group_name_H-M   'P 1'
#
loop_
_entity.id
_entity.type
_entity.pdbx_description
1 polymer ?
#
loop_
_entity_poly.entity_id
_entity_poly.type
_entity_poly.pdbx_seq_one_letter_code
_entity_poly.pdbx_strand_id
1 'polypeptide(L)'
;MAAENTSLDCDDVERDMPVHQRGLVDTCFEEGQYEAGIAVLEQLRSPKYRPSGPHVRQLVYIALRPPPPAEDPNTASHPKLESGQPSRMHASLAPSPAASDAALRLLHAFAGTNTPAALLHAFPQYETIDRAGKGASRGQGEEDDSFIARESIRIRNARDCWAVLHEGFLQRKDDAAAIPRTNPGSLASSRRKADRGSSDADASLPSPVDQHAWGVLDWLLSLFEKDEMLAEQSGQPSHSPLLLSQIPLPRAGNARWDIAAPLDVVFHCLHQTDSKRKRMGSRLFTLLIHLASTTLIDLPMFLNAASSRVFALPAKDLASLLAALPVTMPVLQFRLVLCKSYLTETRSSAVPQTRAQPRRKQAEVYGNDAPPPKDAASNTILRKFPPISSAEILRLVESRSHSDASDRDMSLQVKLELARSFWLLQKQIAVDARDTEWPDVLRSGRLKEAFQSAFVDTSENVKKEGEGLRNVDRLLTMICAG
;
A
#
# COMPACT_ATOMS: atom_id res chain seq x y z
N MET A 1 -45.15 -15.44 -14.32
CA MET A 1 -43.77 -15.64 -13.84
C MET A 1 -43.66 -14.92 -12.51
N ALA A 2 -43.79 -15.66 -11.40
CA ALA A 2 -43.73 -15.11 -10.05
C ALA A 2 -42.25 -14.96 -9.68
N ALA A 3 -41.83 -13.73 -9.37
CA ALA A 3 -40.55 -13.49 -8.73
C ALA A 3 -40.68 -13.95 -7.27
N GLU A 4 -40.12 -15.13 -6.96
CA GLU A 4 -39.87 -15.51 -5.58
C GLU A 4 -38.90 -14.49 -4.97
N ASN A 5 -39.47 -13.57 -4.19
CA ASN A 5 -38.73 -12.79 -3.21
C ASN A 5 -38.18 -13.77 -2.16
N THR A 6 -37.08 -14.43 -2.48
CA THR A 6 -36.23 -15.05 -1.48
C THR A 6 -35.63 -13.90 -0.68
N SER A 7 -36.29 -13.59 0.43
CA SER A 7 -35.73 -12.86 1.56
C SER A 7 -34.39 -13.52 1.90
N LEU A 8 -33.31 -13.02 1.31
CA LEU A 8 -31.95 -13.37 1.68
C LEU A 8 -31.78 -12.86 3.10
N ASP A 9 -31.94 -13.76 4.07
CA ASP A 9 -31.68 -13.53 5.48
C ASP A 9 -30.30 -12.87 5.60
N CYS A 10 -30.33 -11.61 6.05
CA CYS A 10 -29.18 -10.71 6.19
C CYS A 10 -28.33 -11.08 7.43
N ASP A 11 -28.28 -12.37 7.78
CA ASP A 11 -27.80 -12.88 9.07
C ASP A 11 -26.53 -13.75 8.94
N ASP A 12 -25.79 -13.66 7.84
CA ASP A 12 -24.45 -14.26 7.72
C ASP A 12 -23.37 -13.37 8.39
N VAL A 13 -23.64 -12.93 9.63
CA VAL A 13 -22.61 -12.34 10.48
C VAL A 13 -21.75 -13.48 11.05
N GLU A 14 -20.46 -13.48 10.70
CA GLU A 14 -19.50 -14.45 11.22
C GLU A 14 -19.49 -14.43 12.75
N ARG A 15 -19.80 -15.57 13.36
CA ARG A 15 -19.83 -15.72 14.82
C ARG A 15 -18.42 -15.88 15.36
N ASP A 16 -18.20 -15.45 16.60
CA ASP A 16 -16.94 -15.73 17.28
C ASP A 16 -16.70 -17.24 17.40
N MET A 17 -15.47 -17.68 17.08
CA MET A 17 -15.04 -19.05 17.32
C MET A 17 -15.33 -19.44 18.78
N PRO A 18 -16.03 -20.55 19.05
CA PRO A 18 -16.33 -21.00 20.42
C PRO A 18 -15.09 -21.20 21.28
N VAL A 19 -15.18 -20.90 22.58
CA VAL A 19 -14.05 -21.00 23.54
C VAL A 19 -13.41 -22.39 23.54
N HIS A 20 -14.20 -23.47 23.47
CA HIS A 20 -13.66 -24.83 23.43
C HIS A 20 -12.81 -25.11 22.18
N GLN A 21 -13.17 -24.53 21.03
CA GLN A 21 -12.39 -24.67 19.79
C GLN A 21 -11.08 -23.88 19.89
N ARG A 22 -11.11 -22.72 20.55
CA ARG A 22 -9.90 -21.94 20.81
C ARG A 22 -8.94 -22.72 21.70
N GLY A 23 -9.45 -23.29 22.79
CA GLY A 23 -8.64 -24.08 23.74
C GLY A 23 -7.88 -25.23 23.10
N LEU A 24 -8.45 -25.91 22.08
CA LEU A 24 -7.74 -26.97 21.34
C LEU A 24 -6.47 -26.46 20.64
N VAL A 25 -6.54 -25.25 20.07
CA VAL A 25 -5.42 -24.61 19.39
C VAL A 25 -4.43 -24.04 20.40
N ASP A 26 -4.94 -23.43 21.48
CA ASP A 26 -4.14 -22.83 22.54
C ASP A 26 -3.25 -23.88 23.22
N THR A 27 -3.79 -25.05 23.57
CA THR A 27 -2.99 -26.17 24.14
C THR A 27 -1.84 -26.59 23.23
N CYS A 28 -2.07 -26.70 21.91
CA CYS A 28 -1.00 -27.04 20.97
C CYS A 28 0.10 -25.96 20.94
N PHE A 29 -0.27 -24.69 20.98
CA PHE A 29 0.67 -23.56 20.94
C PHE A 29 1.42 -23.36 22.27
N GLU A 30 0.80 -23.66 23.40
CA GLU A 30 1.43 -23.72 24.73
C GLU A 30 2.51 -24.80 24.80
N GLU A 31 2.24 -25.97 24.21
CA GLU A 31 3.18 -27.08 24.13
C GLU A 31 4.29 -26.88 23.07
N GLY A 32 4.24 -25.79 22.30
CA GLY A 32 5.19 -25.53 21.21
C GLY A 32 4.98 -26.39 19.95
N GLN A 33 3.86 -27.12 19.86
CA GLN A 33 3.49 -27.93 18.71
C GLN A 33 2.78 -27.08 17.65
N TYR A 34 3.50 -26.10 17.08
CA TYR A 34 2.92 -25.09 16.20
C TYR A 34 2.24 -25.69 14.96
N GLU A 35 2.85 -26.69 14.32
CA GLU A 35 2.29 -27.35 13.14
C GLU A 35 0.99 -28.08 13.45
N ALA A 36 0.92 -28.76 14.59
CA ALA A 36 -0.29 -29.43 15.04
C ALA A 36 -1.40 -28.41 15.34
N GLY A 37 -1.09 -27.34 16.06
CA GLY A 37 -2.03 -26.25 16.34
C GLY A 37 -2.56 -25.57 15.07
N ILE A 38 -1.67 -25.32 14.09
CA ILE A 38 -2.05 -24.79 12.77
C ILE A 38 -2.97 -25.78 12.03
N ALA A 39 -2.67 -27.08 12.05
CA ALA A 39 -3.49 -28.09 11.42
C ALA A 39 -4.89 -28.22 12.07
N VAL A 40 -4.97 -28.15 13.41
CA VAL A 40 -6.25 -28.10 14.13
C VAL A 40 -7.03 -26.84 13.73
N LEU A 41 -6.37 -25.69 13.69
CA LEU A 41 -7.01 -24.43 13.32
C LEU A 41 -7.52 -24.43 11.85
N GLU A 42 -6.79 -25.08 10.93
CA GLU A 42 -7.25 -25.32 9.55
C GLU A 42 -8.50 -26.22 9.50
N GLN A 43 -8.56 -27.28 10.32
CA GLN A 43 -9.74 -28.16 10.40
C GLN A 43 -10.97 -27.43 10.97
N LEU A 44 -10.76 -26.46 11.86
CA LEU A 44 -11.81 -25.63 12.47
C LEU A 44 -12.26 -24.46 11.57
N ARG A 45 -11.57 -24.21 10.44
CA ARG A 45 -11.89 -23.13 9.50
C ARG A 45 -13.31 -23.29 8.96
N SER A 46 -14.10 -22.23 9.08
CA SER A 46 -15.50 -22.21 8.66
C SER A 46 -15.93 -20.81 8.26
N PRO A 47 -16.75 -20.63 7.21
CA PRO A 47 -17.29 -19.32 6.86
C PRO A 47 -18.28 -18.79 7.92
N LYS A 48 -18.80 -19.65 8.80
CA LYS A 48 -19.74 -19.26 9.87
C LYS A 48 -19.05 -18.71 11.12
N TYR A 49 -17.76 -19.01 11.29
CA TYR A 49 -17.00 -18.65 12.48
C TYR A 49 -15.76 -17.86 12.09
N ARG A 50 -15.60 -16.67 12.66
CA ARG A 50 -14.36 -15.92 12.52
C ARG A 50 -13.27 -16.49 13.45
N PRO A 51 -12.03 -16.64 12.97
CA PRO A 51 -10.93 -17.07 13.82
C PRO A 51 -10.67 -16.05 14.92
N SER A 52 -10.16 -16.53 16.06
CA SER A 52 -9.78 -15.67 17.18
C SER A 52 -8.66 -14.71 16.76
N GLY A 53 -8.79 -13.41 17.09
CA GLY A 53 -7.77 -12.41 16.80
C GLY A 53 -6.35 -12.77 17.31
N PRO A 54 -6.20 -13.29 18.55
CA PRO A 54 -4.95 -13.87 19.03
C PRO A 54 -4.36 -14.93 18.09
N HIS A 55 -5.15 -15.90 17.62
CA HIS A 55 -4.66 -16.94 16.70
C HIS A 55 -4.18 -16.34 15.39
N VAL A 56 -4.92 -15.40 14.81
CA VAL A 56 -4.48 -14.70 13.58
C VAL A 56 -3.14 -13.98 13.82
N ARG A 57 -2.96 -13.28 14.95
CA ARG A 57 -1.67 -12.65 15.29
C ARG A 57 -0.53 -13.66 15.46
N GLN A 58 -0.78 -14.78 16.13
CA GLN A 58 0.22 -15.83 16.30
C GLN A 58 0.62 -16.43 14.95
N LEU A 59 -0.33 -16.69 14.05
CA LEU A 59 -0.03 -17.14 12.68
C LEU A 59 0.82 -16.13 11.93
N VAL A 60 0.49 -14.83 12.00
CA VAL A 60 1.29 -13.77 11.38
C VAL A 60 2.70 -13.74 11.98
N TYR A 61 2.82 -13.83 13.31
CA TYR A 61 4.14 -13.87 13.96
C TYR A 61 4.96 -15.09 13.49
N ILE A 62 4.34 -16.28 13.44
CA ILE A 62 4.98 -17.52 12.98
C ILE A 62 5.45 -17.36 11.52
N ALA A 63 4.62 -16.76 10.66
CA ALA A 63 4.93 -16.53 9.24
C ALA A 63 6.05 -15.49 9.03
N LEU A 64 6.16 -14.48 9.90
CA LEU A 64 7.20 -13.45 9.84
C LEU A 64 8.56 -13.94 10.35
N ARG A 65 8.61 -15.06 11.07
CA ARG A 65 9.83 -15.47 11.76
C ARG A 65 10.89 -15.94 10.75
N PRO A 66 12.13 -15.38 10.79
CA PRO A 66 13.21 -15.88 9.95
C PRO A 66 13.56 -17.33 10.30
N PRO A 67 13.84 -18.19 9.32
CA PRO A 67 14.29 -19.55 9.58
C PRO A 67 15.59 -19.50 10.43
N PRO A 68 15.84 -20.54 11.24
CA PRO A 68 17.13 -20.65 11.93
C PRO A 68 18.26 -20.60 10.89
N PRO A 69 19.40 -19.97 11.20
CA PRO A 69 20.55 -20.00 10.30
C PRO A 69 20.90 -21.47 10.01
N ALA A 70 21.15 -21.79 8.75
CA ALA A 70 21.59 -23.13 8.40
C ALA A 70 22.85 -23.43 9.22
N GLU A 71 22.84 -24.51 10.00
CA GLU A 71 24.02 -24.98 10.71
C GLU A 71 25.08 -25.26 9.65
N ASP A 72 26.17 -24.48 9.65
CA ASP A 72 27.25 -24.68 8.70
C ASP A 72 27.85 -26.06 9.00
N PRO A 73 27.73 -27.05 8.09
CA PRO A 73 28.20 -28.41 8.35
C PRO A 73 29.71 -28.45 8.65
N ASN A 74 30.44 -27.38 8.32
CA ASN A 74 31.87 -27.27 8.56
C ASN A 74 32.27 -26.76 9.95
N THR A 75 31.35 -26.25 10.79
CA THR A 75 31.65 -25.87 12.19
C THR A 75 31.46 -27.00 13.20
N ALA A 76 31.26 -28.26 12.74
CA ALA A 76 31.22 -29.46 13.58
C ALA A 76 32.54 -29.81 14.30
N SER A 77 33.56 -28.94 14.23
CA SER A 77 34.85 -29.12 14.88
C SER A 77 34.80 -28.70 16.35
N HIS A 78 34.83 -29.73 17.19
CA HIS A 78 35.11 -29.78 18.63
C HIS A 78 33.89 -29.98 19.53
N PRO A 79 33.63 -31.22 20.00
CA PRO A 79 32.71 -31.46 21.11
C PRO A 79 33.27 -30.78 22.36
N LYS A 80 32.86 -29.55 22.61
CA LYS A 80 33.06 -28.91 23.92
C LYS A 80 32.20 -29.68 24.92
N LEU A 81 32.85 -30.49 25.75
CA LEU A 81 32.27 -31.15 26.92
C LEU A 81 31.43 -30.12 27.71
N GLU A 82 30.12 -30.37 27.70
CA GLU A 82 29.10 -29.46 28.22
C GLU A 82 29.10 -29.46 29.74
N SER A 83 29.39 -28.29 30.31
CA SER A 83 28.98 -27.94 31.68
C SER A 83 27.45 -27.93 31.72
N GLY A 84 26.86 -28.78 32.57
CA GLY A 84 25.42 -29.07 32.66
C GLY A 84 24.54 -27.90 33.09
N GLN A 85 24.37 -26.89 32.24
CA GLN A 85 23.41 -25.82 32.45
C GLN A 85 22.08 -26.12 31.72
N PRO A 86 20.93 -25.94 32.38
CA PRO A 86 19.59 -26.26 31.86
C PRO A 86 19.09 -25.33 30.74
N SER A 87 19.96 -24.66 30.00
CA SER A 87 19.58 -23.61 29.03
C SER A 87 19.00 -24.13 27.70
N ARG A 88 18.93 -25.46 27.49
CA ARG A 88 18.45 -26.05 26.23
C ARG A 88 16.94 -26.10 26.05
N MET A 89 16.14 -25.86 27.10
CA MET A 89 14.68 -25.95 27.01
C MET A 89 14.03 -24.82 26.20
N HIS A 90 14.72 -23.70 25.94
CA HIS A 90 14.13 -22.58 25.18
C HIS A 90 14.28 -22.70 23.66
N ALA A 91 15.23 -23.51 23.17
CA ALA A 91 15.43 -23.71 21.73
C ALA A 91 14.26 -24.45 21.06
N SER A 92 13.48 -25.23 21.82
CA SER A 92 12.34 -25.99 21.30
C SER A 92 11.08 -25.16 21.05
N LEU A 93 11.05 -23.87 21.43
CA LEU A 93 9.86 -23.01 21.32
C LEU A 93 9.92 -22.05 20.11
N ALA A 94 10.92 -22.19 19.24
CA ALA A 94 10.96 -21.45 17.99
C ALA A 94 10.11 -22.17 16.92
N PRO A 95 9.17 -21.48 16.25
CA PRO A 95 8.52 -22.02 15.07
C PRO A 95 9.52 -22.52 14.04
N SER A 96 9.27 -23.73 13.53
CA SER A 96 10.06 -24.32 12.46
C SER A 96 9.74 -23.62 11.12
N PRO A 97 10.60 -23.77 10.10
CA PRO A 97 10.27 -23.32 8.74
C PRO A 97 8.95 -23.94 8.22
N ALA A 98 8.67 -25.20 8.55
CA ALA A 98 7.43 -25.87 8.16
C ALA A 98 6.20 -25.24 8.83
N ALA A 99 6.33 -24.79 10.09
CA ALA A 99 5.29 -24.04 10.78
C ALA A 99 5.06 -22.67 10.12
N SER A 100 6.13 -21.96 9.74
CA SER A 100 6.02 -20.68 9.00
C SER A 100 5.27 -20.84 7.67
N ASP A 101 5.62 -21.86 6.89
CA ASP A 101 4.92 -22.17 5.62
C ASP A 101 3.47 -22.58 5.84
N ALA A 102 3.20 -23.41 6.86
CA ALA A 102 1.85 -23.83 7.22
C ALA A 102 0.99 -22.64 7.68
N ALA A 103 1.54 -21.75 8.50
CA ALA A 103 0.86 -20.55 8.97
C ALA A 103 0.50 -19.62 7.80
N LEU A 104 1.43 -19.39 6.87
CA LEU A 104 1.17 -18.57 5.69
C LEU A 104 0.07 -19.17 4.80
N ARG A 105 0.11 -20.49 4.57
CA ARG A 105 -0.95 -21.19 3.81
C ARG A 105 -2.32 -21.04 4.48
N LEU A 106 -2.39 -21.24 5.80
CA LEU A 106 -3.63 -21.08 6.56
C LEU A 106 -4.13 -19.63 6.53
N LEU A 107 -3.26 -18.63 6.63
CA LEU A 107 -3.64 -17.21 6.50
C LEU A 107 -4.33 -16.94 5.15
N HIS A 108 -3.79 -17.45 4.05
CA HIS A 108 -4.42 -17.35 2.73
C HIS A 108 -5.72 -18.17 2.63
N ALA A 109 -5.81 -19.34 3.26
CA ALA A 109 -7.04 -20.13 3.32
C ALA A 109 -8.15 -19.39 4.09
N PHE A 110 -7.81 -18.73 5.20
CA PHE A 110 -8.71 -17.82 5.91
C PHE A 110 -9.15 -16.65 5.05
N ALA A 111 -8.26 -16.01 4.30
CA ALA A 111 -8.64 -14.95 3.36
C ALA A 111 -9.68 -15.41 2.32
N GLY A 112 -9.63 -16.68 1.91
CA GLY A 112 -10.64 -17.29 1.05
C GLY A 112 -11.98 -17.55 1.74
N THR A 113 -11.96 -17.84 3.04
CA THR A 113 -13.14 -18.36 3.78
C THR A 113 -13.89 -17.29 4.55
N ASN A 114 -13.16 -16.36 5.14
CA ASN A 114 -13.69 -15.38 6.08
C ASN A 114 -13.71 -13.98 5.49
N THR A 115 -14.43 -13.06 6.15
CA THR A 115 -14.44 -11.66 5.75
C THR A 115 -13.08 -10.99 6.04
N PRO A 116 -12.63 -10.04 5.21
CA PRO A 116 -11.41 -9.28 5.48
C PRO A 116 -11.43 -8.57 6.83
N ALA A 117 -12.58 -8.03 7.24
CA ALA A 117 -12.76 -7.34 8.51
C ALA A 117 -12.50 -8.28 9.71
N ALA A 118 -13.00 -9.52 9.65
CA ALA A 118 -12.76 -10.52 10.67
C ALA A 118 -11.32 -10.99 10.77
N LEU A 119 -10.47 -10.78 9.75
CA LEU A 119 -9.05 -11.13 9.84
C LEU A 119 -8.22 -9.91 10.27
N LEU A 120 -8.52 -8.73 9.73
CA LEU A 120 -7.81 -7.50 10.07
C LEU A 120 -8.12 -6.94 11.45
N HIS A 121 -9.16 -7.42 12.15
CA HIS A 121 -9.38 -7.09 13.57
C HIS A 121 -8.22 -7.54 14.47
N ALA A 122 -7.39 -8.47 13.98
CA ALA A 122 -6.19 -8.92 14.67
C ALA A 122 -5.09 -7.84 14.74
N PHE A 123 -5.14 -6.85 13.86
CA PHE A 123 -4.18 -5.76 13.72
C PHE A 123 -4.66 -4.47 14.40
N PRO A 124 -3.74 -3.57 14.76
CA PRO A 124 -4.08 -2.22 15.20
C PRO A 124 -4.82 -1.45 14.08
N GLN A 125 -5.84 -0.69 14.49
CA GLN A 125 -6.62 0.20 13.61
C GLN A 125 -6.74 1.57 14.28
N TYR A 126 -6.54 2.65 13.53
CA TYR A 126 -6.51 4.02 14.10
C TYR A 126 -7.84 4.42 14.75
N GLU A 127 -8.98 3.96 14.22
CA GLU A 127 -10.30 4.26 14.78
C GLU A 127 -10.51 3.67 16.18
N THR A 128 -9.89 2.53 16.45
CA THR A 128 -9.97 1.86 17.75
C THR A 128 -9.09 2.53 18.79
N ILE A 129 -7.91 3.04 18.38
CA ILE A 129 -6.93 3.66 19.27
C ILE A 129 -7.49 4.94 19.92
N ASP A 130 -8.13 5.80 19.13
CA ASP A 130 -8.68 7.07 19.62
C ASP A 130 -9.85 6.86 20.60
N ARG A 131 -10.62 5.79 20.42
CA ARG A 131 -11.72 5.43 21.33
C ARG A 131 -11.23 4.78 22.63
N ALA A 132 -10.15 4.00 22.57
CA ALA A 132 -9.60 3.29 23.73
C ALA A 132 -8.93 4.22 24.75
N GLY A 133 -8.44 5.41 24.32
CA GLY A 133 -7.72 6.36 25.17
C GLY A 133 -8.50 7.00 26.32
N LYS A 134 -9.80 6.71 26.49
CA LYS A 134 -10.66 7.33 27.51
C LYS A 134 -11.19 6.39 28.61
N GLY A 135 -10.75 5.14 28.69
CA GLY A 135 -11.10 4.28 29.85
C GLY A 135 -11.46 2.84 29.55
N ALA A 136 -11.12 2.32 28.37
CA ALA A 136 -11.16 0.88 28.16
C ALA A 136 -9.97 0.26 28.89
N SER A 137 -10.17 -0.12 30.15
CA SER A 137 -9.31 -1.06 30.85
C SER A 137 -9.10 -2.24 29.91
N ARG A 138 -7.92 -2.32 29.29
CA ARG A 138 -7.49 -3.46 28.48
C ARG A 138 -7.72 -4.68 29.36
N GLY A 139 -8.75 -5.48 29.07
CA GLY A 139 -9.09 -6.67 29.84
C GLY A 139 -7.82 -7.48 30.06
N GLN A 140 -7.34 -7.42 31.29
CA GLN A 140 -6.05 -7.92 31.75
C GLN A 140 -6.21 -9.38 32.19
N GLY A 141 -7.16 -10.11 31.59
CA GLY A 141 -7.86 -11.20 32.26
C GLY A 141 -7.55 -12.61 31.79
N GLU A 142 -6.81 -12.80 30.70
CA GLU A 142 -6.36 -14.13 30.28
C GLU A 142 -4.88 -14.00 29.95
N GLU A 143 -4.05 -14.40 30.91
CA GLU A 143 -2.60 -14.49 30.77
C GLU A 143 -2.29 -15.49 29.65
N ASP A 144 -1.80 -14.94 28.54
CA ASP A 144 -1.32 -15.66 27.38
C ASP A 144 -0.11 -16.53 27.79
N ASP A 145 -0.35 -17.76 28.26
CA ASP A 145 0.68 -18.65 28.81
C ASP A 145 1.70 -19.12 27.76
N SER A 146 1.28 -19.24 26.49
CA SER A 146 2.19 -19.68 25.44
C SER A 146 3.26 -18.64 25.09
N PHE A 147 4.46 -19.12 24.74
CA PHE A 147 5.55 -18.28 24.24
C PHE A 147 5.11 -17.45 23.02
N ILE A 148 4.40 -18.09 22.09
CA ILE A 148 3.98 -17.45 20.84
C ILE A 148 2.89 -16.40 21.06
N ALA A 149 1.97 -16.63 22.00
CA ALA A 149 0.96 -15.64 22.36
C ALA A 149 1.61 -14.36 22.85
N ARG A 150 2.52 -14.44 23.84
CA ARG A 150 3.26 -13.29 24.38
C ARG A 150 4.02 -12.52 23.32
N GLU A 151 4.67 -13.23 22.41
CA GLU A 151 5.44 -12.62 21.34
C GLU A 151 4.55 -11.96 20.26
N SER A 152 3.41 -12.58 19.93
CA SER A 152 2.45 -12.04 18.97
C SER A 152 1.76 -10.75 19.43
N ILE A 153 1.77 -10.44 20.74
CA ILE A 153 1.27 -9.17 21.29
C ILE A 153 2.01 -7.97 20.69
N ARG A 154 3.26 -8.14 20.23
CA ARG A 154 4.00 -7.08 19.51
C ARG A 154 3.24 -6.59 18.27
N ILE A 155 2.53 -7.47 17.56
CA ILE A 155 1.69 -7.11 16.41
C ILE A 155 0.51 -6.25 16.87
N ARG A 156 -0.15 -6.62 17.97
CA ARG A 156 -1.24 -5.81 18.56
C ARG A 156 -0.77 -4.42 18.99
N ASN A 157 0.47 -4.31 19.45
CA ASN A 157 1.09 -3.06 19.89
C ASN A 157 1.79 -2.29 18.77
N ALA A 158 1.81 -2.82 17.54
CA ALA A 158 2.30 -2.09 16.39
C ALA A 158 1.43 -0.85 16.13
N ARG A 159 1.96 0.11 15.39
CA ARG A 159 1.23 1.34 15.05
C ARG A 159 0.11 1.05 14.03
N ASP A 160 0.43 0.26 13.03
CA ASP A 160 -0.40 -0.13 11.90
C ASP A 160 0.15 -1.44 11.31
N CYS A 161 -0.54 -2.01 10.32
CA CYS A 161 -0.06 -3.21 9.64
C CYS A 161 1.26 -2.98 8.86
N TRP A 162 1.58 -1.75 8.45
CA TRP A 162 2.82 -1.46 7.73
C TRP A 162 4.04 -1.60 8.64
N ALA A 163 3.94 -1.13 9.88
CA ALA A 163 4.97 -1.29 10.91
C ALA A 163 5.36 -2.76 11.17
N VAL A 164 4.43 -3.69 10.96
CA VAL A 164 4.66 -5.15 11.13
C VAL A 164 5.53 -5.72 10.01
N LEU A 165 5.57 -5.07 8.84
CA LEU A 165 6.33 -5.51 7.67
C LEU A 165 7.78 -5.02 7.70
N HIS A 166 8.09 -3.97 8.47
CA HIS A 166 9.41 -3.35 8.47
C HIS A 166 10.52 -4.30 8.94
N GLU A 167 11.70 -4.11 8.36
CA GLU A 167 12.90 -4.79 8.80
C GLU A 167 13.17 -4.53 10.30
N GLY A 168 13.50 -5.60 11.02
CA GLY A 168 13.76 -5.53 12.45
C GLY A 168 12.51 -5.49 13.33
N PHE A 169 11.29 -5.63 12.78
CA PHE A 169 10.09 -5.78 13.60
C PHE A 169 10.20 -6.98 14.57
N LEU A 170 10.76 -8.10 14.10
CA LEU A 170 11.07 -9.28 14.89
C LEU A 170 12.57 -9.39 15.23
N GLN A 171 13.17 -8.35 15.81
CA GLN A 171 14.55 -8.46 16.31
C GLN A 171 14.67 -9.60 17.34
N ARG A 172 15.59 -10.55 17.08
CA ARG A 172 15.92 -11.63 18.01
C ARG A 172 16.56 -10.98 19.24
N LYS A 173 16.04 -11.30 20.42
CA LYS A 173 16.52 -10.75 21.70
C LYS A 173 18.01 -11.06 21.94
N ASP A 174 18.50 -12.14 21.33
CA ASP A 174 19.90 -12.57 21.42
C ASP A 174 20.85 -11.65 20.62
N ASP A 175 20.39 -11.08 19.51
CA ASP A 175 21.17 -10.12 18.72
C ASP A 175 21.30 -8.77 19.46
N ALA A 176 20.30 -8.41 20.27
CA ALA A 176 20.29 -7.18 21.07
C ALA A 176 21.28 -7.21 22.24
N ALA A 177 21.76 -8.40 22.66
CA ALA A 177 22.76 -8.52 23.73
C ALA A 177 24.18 -8.18 23.25
N ALA A 178 24.44 -8.21 21.94
CA ALA A 178 25.75 -7.92 21.35
C ALA A 178 26.00 -6.42 21.11
N ILE A 179 24.96 -5.58 21.16
CA ILE A 179 25.08 -4.14 20.94
C ILE A 179 25.13 -3.44 22.31
N PRO A 180 26.24 -2.75 22.66
CA PRO A 180 26.34 -2.00 23.91
C PRO A 180 25.18 -1.01 24.02
N ARG A 181 24.33 -1.19 25.03
CA ARG A 181 23.17 -0.35 25.29
C ARG A 181 23.59 1.10 25.56
N THR A 182 23.73 1.90 24.51
CA THR A 182 23.79 3.36 24.64
C THR A 182 22.40 3.86 25.05
N ASN A 183 22.35 4.61 26.14
CA ASN A 183 21.13 4.98 26.88
C ASN A 183 19.92 5.38 26.00
N PRO A 184 18.72 4.83 26.25
CA PRO A 184 17.51 5.00 25.42
C PRO A 184 16.83 6.39 25.50
N GLY A 185 17.52 7.41 26.02
CA GLY A 185 16.95 8.75 26.27
C GLY A 185 17.10 9.78 25.14
N SER A 186 17.76 9.46 24.02
CA SER A 186 18.25 10.49 23.08
C SER A 186 17.87 10.27 21.61
N LEU A 187 16.74 9.63 21.30
CA LEU A 187 16.29 9.48 19.90
C LEU A 187 15.39 10.63 19.41
N ALA A 188 14.88 11.49 20.31
CA ALA A 188 13.99 12.60 19.93
C ALA A 188 14.72 13.93 19.61
N SER A 189 16.02 14.05 19.90
CA SER A 189 16.77 15.32 19.78
C SER A 189 17.87 15.31 18.71
N SER A 190 18.25 14.14 18.18
CA SER A 190 19.34 14.01 17.21
C SER A 190 18.91 14.31 15.77
N ARG A 191 18.37 15.51 15.54
CA ARG A 191 18.19 16.07 14.19
C ARG A 191 18.86 17.44 14.01
N ARG A 192 19.64 17.92 15.00
CA ARG A 192 20.20 19.30 14.97
C ARG A 192 21.67 19.46 15.36
N LYS A 193 22.46 18.39 15.50
CA LYS A 193 23.89 18.54 15.84
C LYS A 193 24.77 17.56 15.05
N ALA A 194 24.85 17.78 13.75
CA ALA A 194 25.88 17.21 12.90
C ALA A 194 26.91 18.31 12.62
N ASP A 195 27.92 18.40 13.47
CA ASP A 195 29.19 19.02 13.10
C ASP A 195 30.31 18.45 13.99
N ARG A 196 30.88 17.32 13.55
CA ARG A 196 32.30 16.92 13.66
C ARG A 196 32.49 15.41 13.41
N GLY A 197 32.71 15.06 12.14
CA GLY A 197 33.85 14.25 11.71
C GLY A 197 34.05 12.83 12.26
N SER A 198 33.00 12.12 12.68
CA SER A 198 33.11 10.67 12.88
C SER A 198 32.77 9.97 11.57
N SER A 199 33.66 9.07 11.11
CA SER A 199 33.47 8.24 9.93
C SER A 199 32.14 7.47 10.04
N ASP A 200 31.11 8.04 9.42
CA ASP A 200 29.74 7.53 9.37
C ASP A 200 29.74 6.14 8.73
N ALA A 201 29.72 5.10 9.57
CA ALA A 201 29.21 3.81 9.16
C ALA A 201 27.75 4.03 8.78
N ASP A 202 27.50 4.04 7.47
CA ASP A 202 26.23 4.30 6.81
C ASP A 202 25.15 3.39 7.42
N ALA A 203 24.48 3.88 8.47
CA ALA A 203 23.42 3.16 9.15
C ALA A 203 22.22 3.16 8.19
N SER A 204 22.20 2.17 7.29
CA SER A 204 21.18 1.99 6.29
C SER A 204 19.80 2.05 6.96
N LEU A 205 18.93 2.92 6.44
CA LEU A 205 17.55 3.00 6.91
C LEU A 205 16.90 1.62 6.81
N PRO A 206 16.14 1.16 7.85
CA PRO A 206 15.48 -0.13 7.83
C PRO A 206 14.59 -0.27 6.59
N SER A 207 14.67 -1.42 5.93
CA SER A 207 13.83 -1.72 4.76
C SER A 207 12.34 -1.62 5.12
N PRO A 208 11.49 -1.01 4.28
CA PRO A 208 10.04 -0.99 4.47
C PRO A 208 9.39 -2.39 4.52
N VAL A 209 10.03 -3.38 3.89
CA VAL A 209 9.58 -4.78 3.91
C VAL A 209 10.78 -5.67 4.26
N ASP A 210 10.64 -6.43 5.33
CA ASP A 210 11.61 -7.43 5.76
C ASP A 210 11.67 -8.60 4.76
N GLN A 211 12.84 -9.24 4.65
CA GLN A 211 13.06 -10.37 3.74
C GLN A 211 12.11 -11.55 4.00
N HIS A 212 11.54 -11.67 5.20
CA HIS A 212 10.55 -12.70 5.56
C HIS A 212 9.10 -12.20 5.56
N ALA A 213 8.88 -10.89 5.37
CA ALA A 213 7.55 -10.30 5.40
C ALA A 213 6.79 -10.37 4.06
N TRP A 214 7.41 -10.81 2.96
CA TRP A 214 6.77 -10.84 1.64
C TRP A 214 5.51 -11.68 1.56
N GLY A 215 5.47 -12.84 2.25
CA GLY A 215 4.28 -13.68 2.31
C GLY A 215 3.12 -12.97 3.02
N VAL A 216 3.41 -12.31 4.14
CA VAL A 216 2.41 -11.56 4.91
C VAL A 216 1.92 -10.33 4.14
N LEU A 217 2.80 -9.64 3.39
CA LEU A 217 2.39 -8.58 2.48
C LEU A 217 1.43 -9.10 1.41
N ASP A 218 1.75 -10.23 0.75
CA ASP A 218 0.86 -10.84 -0.25
C ASP A 218 -0.54 -11.12 0.32
N TRP A 219 -0.57 -11.68 1.53
CA TRP A 219 -1.80 -11.95 2.27
C TRP A 219 -2.60 -10.67 2.59
N LEU A 220 -1.96 -9.63 3.13
CA LEU A 220 -2.60 -8.35 3.41
C LEU A 220 -3.21 -7.73 2.13
N LEU A 221 -2.49 -7.78 1.01
CA LEU A 221 -2.99 -7.28 -0.27
C LEU A 221 -4.23 -8.06 -0.73
N SER A 222 -4.23 -9.39 -0.58
CA SER A 222 -5.42 -10.20 -0.88
C SER A 222 -6.63 -9.85 0.00
N LEU A 223 -6.40 -9.48 1.27
CA LEU A 223 -7.48 -9.00 2.13
C LEU A 223 -8.05 -7.66 1.67
N PHE A 224 -7.20 -6.70 1.35
CA PHE A 224 -7.63 -5.39 0.87
C PHE A 224 -8.35 -5.45 -0.49
N GLU A 225 -7.87 -6.28 -1.41
CA GLU A 225 -8.55 -6.51 -2.70
C GLU A 225 -9.92 -7.15 -2.52
N LYS A 226 -10.03 -8.15 -1.63
CA LYS A 226 -11.33 -8.76 -1.31
C LYS A 226 -12.27 -7.75 -0.65
N ASP A 227 -11.76 -6.89 0.22
CA ASP A 227 -12.53 -5.84 0.89
C ASP A 227 -13.06 -4.80 -0.11
N GLU A 228 -12.23 -4.37 -1.06
CA GLU A 228 -12.62 -3.50 -2.17
C GLU A 228 -13.73 -4.12 -3.03
N MET A 229 -13.59 -5.41 -3.39
CA MET A 229 -14.63 -6.13 -4.13
C MET A 229 -15.96 -6.20 -3.37
N LEU A 230 -15.93 -6.46 -2.05
CA LEU A 230 -17.14 -6.49 -1.22
C LEU A 230 -17.78 -5.10 -1.11
N ALA A 231 -16.97 -4.04 -1.00
CA ALA A 231 -17.46 -2.67 -1.02
C ALA A 231 -18.19 -2.36 -2.33
N GLU A 232 -17.61 -2.73 -3.47
CA GLU A 232 -18.23 -2.54 -4.79
C GLU A 232 -19.55 -3.32 -4.93
N GLN A 233 -19.59 -4.58 -4.46
CA GLN A 233 -20.82 -5.39 -4.45
C GLN A 233 -21.93 -4.78 -3.58
N SER A 234 -21.56 -4.06 -2.52
CA SER A 234 -22.50 -3.32 -1.67
C SER A 234 -22.95 -1.97 -2.24
N GLY A 235 -22.54 -1.64 -3.48
CA GLY A 235 -22.85 -0.38 -4.16
C GLY A 235 -22.02 0.81 -3.68
N GLN A 236 -20.97 0.58 -2.87
CA GLN A 236 -20.01 1.62 -2.51
C GLN A 236 -19.00 1.82 -3.66
N PRO A 237 -18.32 2.97 -3.74
CA PRO A 237 -17.19 3.14 -4.66
C PRO A 237 -16.15 2.04 -4.45
N SER A 238 -15.54 1.56 -5.52
CA SER A 238 -14.47 0.55 -5.48
C SER A 238 -13.25 1.13 -4.75
N HIS A 239 -13.20 0.92 -3.44
CA HIS A 239 -12.07 1.20 -2.53
C HIS A 239 -12.17 0.25 -1.34
N SER A 240 -11.05 0.00 -0.65
CA SER A 240 -11.04 -0.79 0.60
C SER A 240 -11.17 0.12 1.85
N PRO A 241 -12.29 0.06 2.59
CA PRO A 241 -12.40 0.72 3.90
C PRO A 241 -11.36 0.23 4.91
N LEU A 242 -10.97 -1.05 4.85
CA LEU A 242 -9.95 -1.60 5.74
C LEU A 242 -8.56 -1.02 5.46
N LEU A 243 -8.19 -0.81 4.19
CA LEU A 243 -6.95 -0.11 3.84
C LEU A 243 -6.98 1.33 4.36
N LEU A 244 -8.12 2.03 4.23
CA LEU A 244 -8.28 3.38 4.79
C LEU A 244 -8.08 3.38 6.31
N SER A 245 -8.57 2.37 7.03
CA SER A 245 -8.42 2.24 8.48
C SER A 245 -6.95 2.15 8.95
N GLN A 246 -6.05 1.76 8.04
CA GLN A 246 -4.59 1.63 8.26
C GLN A 246 -3.82 2.93 7.97
N ILE A 247 -4.51 4.00 7.55
CA ILE A 247 -3.93 5.32 7.36
C ILE A 247 -4.28 6.19 8.58
N PRO A 248 -3.35 6.93 9.19
CA PRO A 248 -3.65 7.78 10.35
C PRO A 248 -4.80 8.75 10.11
N LEU A 249 -5.66 8.94 11.13
CA LEU A 249 -6.66 10.00 11.12
C LEU A 249 -5.96 11.38 11.15
N PRO A 250 -6.45 12.36 10.37
CA PRO A 250 -5.90 13.70 10.42
C PRO A 250 -6.19 14.34 11.78
N ARG A 251 -5.25 15.15 12.31
CA ARG A 251 -5.47 15.92 13.54
C ARG A 251 -6.61 16.94 13.42
N ALA A 252 -6.91 17.38 12.19
CA ALA A 252 -7.99 18.30 11.86
C ALA A 252 -8.50 18.00 10.45
N GLY A 253 -9.82 17.93 10.27
CA GLY A 253 -10.47 17.61 8.99
C GLY A 253 -10.91 16.14 8.88
N ASN A 254 -11.51 15.79 7.73
CA ASN A 254 -12.09 14.45 7.51
C ASN A 254 -11.23 13.58 6.57
N ALA A 255 -10.42 14.19 5.70
CA ALA A 255 -9.63 13.45 4.71
C ALA A 255 -8.27 13.04 5.29
N ARG A 256 -7.92 11.76 5.16
CA ARG A 256 -6.61 11.25 5.58
C ARG A 256 -5.54 11.60 4.53
N TRP A 257 -4.33 11.87 4.98
CA TRP A 257 -3.25 12.33 4.09
C TRP A 257 -1.89 11.65 4.34
N ASP A 258 -1.68 11.00 5.48
CA ASP A 258 -0.42 10.35 5.83
C ASP A 258 -0.28 8.96 5.19
N ILE A 259 -0.01 8.95 3.88
CA ILE A 259 0.15 7.76 3.05
C ILE A 259 1.61 7.35 2.87
N ALA A 260 2.54 7.91 3.66
CA ALA A 260 3.96 7.72 3.42
C ALA A 260 4.36 6.25 3.54
N ALA A 261 3.96 5.57 4.62
CA ALA A 261 4.28 4.16 4.86
C ALA A 261 3.81 3.22 3.73
N PRO A 262 2.54 3.21 3.29
CA PRO A 262 2.14 2.35 2.19
C PRO A 262 2.82 2.71 0.86
N LEU A 263 3.13 3.99 0.60
CA LEU A 263 3.93 4.35 -0.57
C LEU A 263 5.37 3.84 -0.46
N ASP A 264 6.01 3.91 0.70
CA ASP A 264 7.36 3.38 0.88
C ASP A 264 7.40 1.86 0.61
N VAL A 265 6.36 1.12 1.00
CA VAL A 265 6.17 -0.29 0.63
C VAL A 265 6.01 -0.46 -0.88
N VAL A 266 5.14 0.33 -1.55
CA VAL A 266 4.95 0.29 -3.01
C VAL A 266 6.29 0.45 -3.73
N PHE A 267 7.03 1.51 -3.41
CA PHE A 267 8.26 1.81 -4.13
C PHE A 267 9.37 0.83 -3.76
N HIS A 268 9.45 0.36 -2.52
CA HIS A 268 10.37 -0.71 -2.16
C HIS A 268 10.12 -1.97 -3.00
N CYS A 269 8.86 -2.37 -3.19
CA CYS A 269 8.46 -3.49 -4.06
C CYS A 269 8.88 -3.30 -5.52
N LEU A 270 8.73 -2.09 -6.07
CA LEU A 270 9.05 -1.79 -7.47
C LEU A 270 10.56 -1.79 -7.76
N HIS A 271 11.39 -1.49 -6.76
CA HIS A 271 12.86 -1.56 -6.87
C HIS A 271 13.40 -3.01 -6.78
N GLN A 272 12.58 -3.98 -6.38
CA GLN A 272 13.01 -5.38 -6.31
C GLN A 272 13.26 -5.96 -7.70
N THR A 273 14.19 -6.90 -7.81
CA THR A 273 14.44 -7.64 -9.07
C THR A 273 13.36 -8.69 -9.35
N ASP A 274 12.76 -9.25 -8.31
CA ASP A 274 11.70 -10.27 -8.42
C ASP A 274 10.39 -9.66 -8.97
N SER A 275 9.94 -10.21 -10.10
CA SER A 275 8.67 -9.84 -10.73
C SER A 275 7.44 -10.00 -9.82
N LYS A 276 7.43 -11.00 -8.91
CA LYS A 276 6.33 -11.21 -7.96
C LYS A 276 6.26 -10.03 -6.99
N ARG A 277 7.41 -9.60 -6.46
CA ARG A 277 7.51 -8.43 -5.57
C ARG A 277 7.11 -7.15 -6.29
N LYS A 278 7.58 -6.92 -7.52
CA LYS A 278 7.13 -5.77 -8.34
C LYS A 278 5.61 -5.75 -8.51
N ARG A 279 5.00 -6.92 -8.77
CA ARG A 279 3.54 -7.07 -8.89
C ARG A 279 2.80 -6.75 -7.58
N MET A 280 3.36 -7.07 -6.42
CA MET A 280 2.79 -6.65 -5.13
C MET A 280 2.75 -5.11 -5.03
N GLY A 281 3.83 -4.45 -5.44
CA GLY A 281 3.89 -2.98 -5.50
C GLY A 281 2.80 -2.37 -6.39
N SER A 282 2.58 -2.92 -7.59
CA SER A 282 1.53 -2.42 -8.49
C SER A 282 0.12 -2.70 -7.97
N ARG A 283 -0.12 -3.84 -7.30
CA ARG A 283 -1.40 -4.15 -6.63
C ARG A 283 -1.70 -3.15 -5.53
N LEU A 284 -0.75 -2.91 -4.63
CA LEU A 284 -0.91 -1.92 -3.55
C LEU A 284 -1.11 -0.50 -4.12
N PHE A 285 -0.36 -0.12 -5.15
CA PHE A 285 -0.53 1.19 -5.76
C PHE A 285 -1.91 1.36 -6.41
N THR A 286 -2.46 0.29 -7.00
CA THR A 286 -3.84 0.29 -7.53
C THR A 286 -4.86 0.54 -6.42
N LEU A 287 -4.77 -0.18 -5.31
CA LEU A 287 -5.67 0.01 -4.15
C LEU A 287 -5.59 1.44 -3.60
N LEU A 288 -4.39 2.02 -3.55
CA LEU A 288 -4.20 3.42 -3.13
C LEU A 288 -4.80 4.42 -4.12
N ILE A 289 -4.75 4.16 -5.43
CA ILE A 289 -5.38 4.99 -6.45
C ILE A 289 -6.90 4.94 -6.35
N HIS A 290 -7.46 3.74 -6.19
CA HIS A 290 -8.89 3.54 -5.92
C HIS A 290 -9.33 4.29 -4.66
N LEU A 291 -8.54 4.22 -3.59
CA LEU A 291 -8.80 4.98 -2.39
C LEU A 291 -8.70 6.51 -2.61
N ALA A 292 -7.74 6.99 -3.38
CA ALA A 292 -7.58 8.42 -3.75
C ALA A 292 -8.71 8.93 -4.68
N SER A 293 -9.42 8.01 -5.36
CA SER A 293 -10.63 8.31 -6.13
C SER A 293 -11.85 8.61 -5.25
N THR A 294 -11.73 8.49 -3.93
CA THR A 294 -12.75 8.93 -2.96
C THR A 294 -12.43 10.32 -2.40
N THR A 295 -13.38 10.92 -1.69
CA THR A 295 -13.17 12.15 -0.90
C THR A 295 -12.52 11.89 0.46
N LEU A 296 -12.25 10.63 0.81
CA LEU A 296 -11.69 10.21 2.12
C LEU A 296 -10.18 10.41 2.22
N ILE A 297 -9.50 10.61 1.10
CA ILE A 297 -8.07 10.94 1.01
C ILE A 297 -7.88 12.35 0.46
N ASP A 298 -6.88 13.08 0.93
CA ASP A 298 -6.49 14.35 0.32
C ASP A 298 -5.74 14.08 -1.01
N LEU A 299 -6.42 14.22 -2.16
CA LEU A 299 -5.83 13.93 -3.48
C LEU A 299 -4.62 14.82 -3.79
N PRO A 300 -4.63 16.16 -3.56
CA PRO A 300 -3.43 16.97 -3.77
C PRO A 300 -2.21 16.45 -3.00
N MET A 301 -2.37 16.09 -1.73
CA MET A 301 -1.28 15.53 -0.92
C MET A 301 -0.86 14.15 -1.43
N PHE A 302 -1.84 13.29 -1.78
CA PHE A 302 -1.58 11.98 -2.37
C PHE A 302 -0.80 12.09 -3.67
N LEU A 303 -1.26 12.94 -4.58
CA LEU A 303 -0.67 13.17 -5.89
C LEU A 303 0.77 13.67 -5.76
N ASN A 304 1.04 14.62 -4.87
CA ASN A 304 2.39 15.13 -4.63
C ASN A 304 3.34 14.06 -4.05
N ALA A 305 2.86 13.27 -3.09
CA ALA A 305 3.65 12.20 -2.48
C ALA A 305 3.88 11.02 -3.45
N ALA A 306 2.92 10.74 -4.33
CA ALA A 306 3.04 9.74 -5.38
C ALA A 306 3.93 10.24 -6.53
N SER A 307 3.70 11.46 -7.05
CA SER A 307 4.44 12.03 -8.17
C SER A 307 5.94 12.08 -7.90
N SER A 308 6.33 12.61 -6.74
CA SER A 308 7.73 12.68 -6.33
C SER A 308 8.45 11.32 -6.38
N ARG A 309 7.77 10.23 -5.97
CA ARG A 309 8.34 8.88 -6.00
C ARG A 309 8.23 8.21 -7.38
N VAL A 310 7.10 8.39 -8.08
CA VAL A 310 6.89 7.84 -9.43
C VAL A 310 7.92 8.41 -10.41
N PHE A 311 8.17 9.72 -10.37
CA PHE A 311 9.10 10.37 -11.30
C PHE A 311 10.56 10.30 -10.85
N ALA A 312 10.83 9.78 -9.64
CA ALA A 312 12.18 9.37 -9.23
C ALA A 312 12.58 8.00 -9.81
N LEU A 313 11.63 7.22 -10.36
CA LEU A 313 11.94 5.95 -11.01
C LEU A 313 12.66 6.18 -12.34
N PRO A 314 13.54 5.26 -12.76
CA PRO A 314 14.01 5.23 -14.15
C PRO A 314 12.84 5.14 -15.14
N ALA A 315 12.96 5.77 -16.32
CA ALA A 315 11.88 5.81 -17.32
C ALA A 315 11.33 4.42 -17.70
N LYS A 316 12.19 3.40 -17.73
CA LYS A 316 11.80 2.00 -17.97
C LYS A 316 10.92 1.43 -16.85
N ASP A 317 11.25 1.73 -15.59
CA ASP A 317 10.49 1.26 -14.44
C ASP A 317 9.16 2.03 -14.33
N LEU A 318 9.14 3.32 -14.66
CA LEU A 318 7.90 4.09 -14.83
C LEU A 318 6.97 3.44 -15.86
N ALA A 319 7.50 3.16 -17.06
CA ALA A 319 6.72 2.53 -18.13
C ALA A 319 6.18 1.16 -17.69
N SER A 320 7.00 0.38 -16.99
CA SER A 320 6.63 -0.94 -16.46
C SER A 320 5.54 -0.83 -15.39
N LEU A 321 5.65 0.14 -14.47
CA LEU A 321 4.63 0.43 -13.46
C LEU A 321 3.30 0.80 -14.12
N LEU A 322 3.31 1.79 -15.02
CA LEU A 322 2.10 2.27 -15.68
C LEU A 322 1.45 1.16 -16.51
N ALA A 323 2.23 0.32 -17.19
CA ALA A 323 1.71 -0.83 -17.92
C ALA A 323 1.12 -1.93 -17.01
N ALA A 324 1.64 -2.10 -15.79
CA ALA A 324 1.16 -3.10 -14.84
C ALA A 324 -0.14 -2.70 -14.12
N LEU A 325 -0.46 -1.41 -14.07
CA LEU A 325 -1.71 -0.93 -13.48
C LEU A 325 -2.93 -1.30 -14.36
N PRO A 326 -4.08 -1.64 -13.77
CA PRO A 326 -5.25 -2.04 -14.54
C PRO A 326 -5.86 -0.85 -15.29
N VAL A 327 -6.58 -1.16 -16.37
CA VAL A 327 -7.22 -0.15 -17.23
C VAL A 327 -8.63 0.13 -16.73
N THR A 328 -8.76 0.57 -15.48
CA THR A 328 -10.05 1.01 -14.90
C THR A 328 -10.20 2.53 -15.00
N MET A 329 -11.43 3.03 -14.97
CA MET A 329 -11.69 4.48 -15.08
C MET A 329 -10.97 5.31 -13.99
N PRO A 330 -10.99 4.94 -12.69
CA PRO A 330 -10.26 5.68 -11.67
C PRO A 330 -8.74 5.69 -11.90
N VAL A 331 -8.17 4.57 -12.35
CA VAL A 331 -6.72 4.47 -12.62
C VAL A 331 -6.33 5.32 -13.81
N LEU A 332 -7.10 5.30 -14.90
CA LEU A 332 -6.86 6.14 -16.07
C LEU A 332 -6.95 7.63 -15.72
N GLN A 333 -7.96 8.04 -14.96
CA GLN A 333 -8.09 9.43 -14.49
C GLN A 333 -6.90 9.84 -13.62
N PHE A 334 -6.47 8.97 -12.70
CA PHE A 334 -5.28 9.22 -11.89
C PHE A 334 -4.01 9.35 -12.75
N ARG A 335 -3.78 8.46 -13.72
CA ARG A 335 -2.64 8.53 -14.64
C ARG A 335 -2.62 9.86 -15.40
N LEU A 336 -3.77 10.33 -15.88
CA LEU A 336 -3.86 11.62 -16.57
C LEU A 336 -3.48 12.79 -15.67
N VAL A 337 -4.00 12.82 -14.44
CA VAL A 337 -3.70 13.88 -13.47
C VAL A 337 -2.22 13.84 -13.06
N LEU A 338 -1.65 12.64 -12.90
CA LEU A 338 -0.23 12.42 -12.61
C LEU A 338 0.67 12.92 -13.75
N CYS A 339 0.37 12.54 -15.00
CA CYS A 339 1.12 13.00 -16.16
C CYS A 339 0.99 14.52 -16.36
N LYS A 340 -0.21 15.07 -16.15
CA LYS A 340 -0.45 16.51 -16.20
C LYS A 340 0.37 17.26 -15.15
N SER A 341 0.38 16.81 -13.90
CA SER A 341 1.19 17.41 -12.82
C SER A 341 2.66 17.49 -13.24
N TYR A 342 3.25 16.39 -13.69
CA TYR A 342 4.64 16.36 -14.18
C TYR A 342 4.92 17.37 -15.31
N LEU A 343 4.10 17.35 -16.37
CA LEU A 343 4.29 18.21 -17.55
C LEU A 343 4.01 19.70 -17.27
N THR A 344 3.31 20.01 -16.18
CA THR A 344 3.07 21.39 -15.73
C THR A 344 4.13 21.90 -14.75
N GLU A 345 4.59 21.08 -13.80
CA GLU A 345 5.56 21.46 -12.76
C GLU A 345 6.94 21.74 -13.35
N THR A 346 7.36 20.93 -14.31
CA THR A 346 8.58 21.09 -15.11
C THR A 346 8.72 22.49 -15.72
N ARG A 347 7.60 23.14 -16.06
CA ARG A 347 7.61 24.51 -16.61
C ARG A 347 7.86 25.60 -15.57
N SER A 348 7.57 25.32 -14.30
CA SER A 348 7.58 26.31 -13.21
C SER A 348 8.82 26.29 -12.34
N SER A 349 9.87 25.55 -12.71
CA SER A 349 11.12 25.43 -11.93
C SER A 349 11.94 26.73 -11.76
N ALA A 350 11.36 27.90 -12.05
CA ALA A 350 11.94 29.19 -11.72
C ALA A 350 11.42 29.64 -10.34
N VAL A 351 12.28 29.44 -9.34
CA VAL A 351 12.21 29.98 -7.97
C VAL A 351 11.29 29.20 -7.02
N PRO A 352 11.82 28.61 -5.92
CA PRO A 352 10.99 28.13 -4.83
C PRO A 352 10.24 29.34 -4.25
N GLN A 353 9.01 29.53 -4.71
CA GLN A 353 8.11 30.51 -4.14
C GLN A 353 7.84 30.02 -2.71
N THR A 354 8.54 30.61 -1.74
CA THR A 354 8.26 30.45 -0.31
C THR A 354 6.79 30.76 -0.12
N ARG A 355 5.98 29.70 -0.10
CA ARG A 355 4.52 29.77 0.00
C ARG A 355 4.25 30.43 1.35
N ALA A 356 3.92 31.73 1.32
CA ALA A 356 3.56 32.47 2.51
C ALA A 356 2.44 31.68 3.18
N GLN A 357 2.71 31.14 4.37
CA GLN A 357 1.70 30.38 5.11
C GLN A 357 0.46 31.28 5.25
N PRO A 358 -0.73 30.77 4.96
CA PRO A 358 -1.95 31.54 5.14
C PRO A 358 -2.06 31.92 6.62
N ARG A 359 -1.76 33.19 6.93
CA ARG A 359 -2.01 33.79 8.24
C ARG A 359 -3.51 33.63 8.49
N ARG A 360 -3.86 32.78 9.47
CA ARG A 360 -5.23 32.68 10.00
C ARG A 360 -5.70 34.08 10.39
N LYS A 361 -6.50 34.72 9.54
CA LYS A 361 -7.31 35.85 9.96
C LYS A 361 -8.36 35.28 10.92
N GLN A 362 -8.21 35.60 12.20
CA GLN A 362 -9.28 35.41 13.18
C GLN A 362 -10.47 36.23 12.68
N ALA A 363 -11.52 35.54 12.23
CA ALA A 363 -12.79 36.19 11.95
C ALA A 363 -13.48 36.45 13.29
N GLU A 364 -13.67 37.73 13.61
CA GLU A 364 -14.57 38.16 14.69
C GLU A 364 -15.98 37.68 14.37
N VAL A 365 -16.51 36.85 15.26
CA VAL A 365 -17.88 36.33 15.22
C VAL A 365 -18.78 37.39 15.83
N TYR A 366 -19.44 38.18 14.99
CA TYR A 366 -20.66 38.91 15.38
C TYR A 366 -21.87 38.11 14.91
N GLY A 367 -22.75 37.82 15.87
CA GLY A 367 -23.85 36.88 15.74
C GLY A 367 -24.92 37.30 14.74
N ASN A 368 -25.43 36.30 14.03
CA ASN A 368 -26.82 36.28 13.61
C ASN A 368 -27.27 34.81 13.60
N ASP A 369 -28.11 34.47 14.57
CA ASP A 369 -28.75 33.18 14.75
C ASP A 369 -29.80 32.97 13.66
N ALA A 370 -29.45 32.20 12.64
CA ALA A 370 -30.43 31.48 11.83
C ALA A 370 -29.80 30.14 11.41
N PRO A 371 -30.25 28.99 11.95
CA PRO A 371 -29.74 27.69 11.54
C PRO A 371 -30.11 27.45 10.06
N PRO A 372 -29.13 27.27 9.15
CA PRO A 372 -29.44 26.97 7.76
C PRO A 372 -30.14 25.61 7.67
N PRO A 373 -31.11 25.44 6.75
CA PRO A 373 -31.79 24.17 6.55
C PRO A 373 -30.76 23.08 6.24
N LYS A 374 -30.77 22.03 7.06
CA LYS A 374 -30.00 20.79 6.86
C LYS A 374 -30.63 20.02 5.71
N ASP A 375 -30.48 20.51 4.48
CA ASP A 375 -30.70 19.67 3.32
C ASP A 375 -29.68 18.54 3.37
N ALA A 376 -30.17 17.30 3.45
CA ALA A 376 -29.38 16.09 3.45
C ALA A 376 -28.72 15.93 2.06
N ALA A 377 -27.72 16.77 1.78
CA ALA A 377 -26.88 16.64 0.61
C ALA A 377 -26.28 15.23 0.66
N SER A 378 -26.70 14.41 -0.31
CA SER A 378 -26.13 13.09 -0.52
C SER A 378 -24.65 13.29 -0.84
N ASN A 379 -23.81 13.21 0.18
CA ASN A 379 -22.37 13.37 0.05
C ASN A 379 -21.84 12.17 -0.72
N THR A 380 -21.76 12.30 -2.04
CA THR A 380 -21.17 11.28 -2.90
C THR A 380 -19.71 11.10 -2.49
N ILE A 381 -19.37 9.91 -2.00
CA ILE A 381 -17.99 9.57 -1.59
C ILE A 381 -17.05 9.58 -2.80
N LEU A 382 -17.56 9.28 -4.00
CA LEU A 382 -16.79 9.29 -5.24
C LEU A 382 -16.32 10.71 -5.60
N ARG A 383 -15.02 10.86 -5.83
CA ARG A 383 -14.41 12.12 -6.27
C ARG A 383 -14.70 12.35 -7.75
N LYS A 384 -15.06 13.58 -8.08
CA LYS A 384 -15.03 14.06 -9.46
C LYS A 384 -13.64 14.57 -9.79
N PHE A 385 -12.92 13.86 -10.65
CA PHE A 385 -11.64 14.36 -11.17
C PHE A 385 -11.89 15.55 -12.10
N PRO A 386 -10.98 16.55 -12.14
CA PRO A 386 -11.07 17.62 -13.12
C PRO A 386 -11.05 17.03 -14.53
N PRO A 387 -12.02 17.36 -15.40
CA PRO A 387 -11.99 16.91 -16.78
C PRO A 387 -10.77 17.52 -17.48
N ILE A 388 -10.12 16.74 -18.35
CA ILE A 388 -9.01 17.18 -19.19
C ILE A 388 -9.53 17.12 -20.63
N SER A 389 -9.43 18.22 -21.36
CA SER A 389 -9.88 18.28 -22.76
C SER A 389 -8.79 17.81 -23.73
N SER A 390 -9.20 17.37 -24.91
CA SER A 390 -8.34 17.02 -26.04
C SER A 390 -7.37 18.16 -26.41
N ALA A 391 -7.85 19.42 -26.39
CA ALA A 391 -7.02 20.60 -26.57
C ALA A 391 -5.93 20.74 -25.49
N GLU A 392 -6.26 20.43 -24.23
CA GLU A 392 -5.27 20.42 -23.16
C GLU A 392 -4.24 19.29 -23.34
N ILE A 393 -4.67 18.09 -23.74
CA ILE A 393 -3.77 16.97 -24.05
C ILE A 393 -2.79 17.36 -25.15
N LEU A 394 -3.26 17.91 -26.26
CA LEU A 394 -2.39 18.39 -27.34
C LEU A 394 -1.36 19.41 -26.85
N ARG A 395 -1.81 20.43 -26.12
CA ARG A 395 -0.92 21.46 -25.56
C ARG A 395 0.15 20.88 -24.62
N LEU A 396 -0.18 19.82 -23.88
CA LEU A 396 0.75 19.13 -23.00
C LEU A 396 1.73 18.25 -23.79
N VAL A 397 1.31 17.61 -24.87
CA VAL A 397 2.20 16.83 -25.76
C VAL A 397 3.17 17.74 -26.52
N GLU A 398 2.67 18.86 -27.05
CA GLU A 398 3.44 19.91 -27.76
C GLU A 398 4.38 20.70 -26.84
N SER A 399 4.27 20.53 -25.52
CA SER A 399 5.14 21.21 -24.57
C SER A 399 6.62 20.93 -24.85
N ARG A 400 7.48 21.95 -24.81
CA ARG A 400 8.93 21.72 -24.90
C ARG A 400 9.42 20.93 -23.68
N SER A 401 10.20 19.89 -23.94
CA SER A 401 10.87 19.10 -22.89
C SER A 401 12.10 19.84 -22.36
N HIS A 402 12.59 19.45 -21.18
CA HIS A 402 13.81 19.99 -20.61
C HIS A 402 15.04 19.66 -21.47
N SER A 403 16.10 20.46 -21.31
CA SER A 403 17.36 20.32 -22.04
C SER A 403 18.18 19.10 -21.58
N ASP A 404 17.95 18.58 -20.37
CA ASP A 404 18.63 17.37 -19.90
C ASP A 404 18.10 16.13 -20.63
N ALA A 405 19.00 15.31 -21.15
CA ALA A 405 18.68 14.10 -21.90
C ALA A 405 17.88 13.08 -21.06
N SER A 406 18.19 12.94 -19.77
CA SER A 406 17.47 12.02 -18.87
C SER A 406 16.02 12.48 -18.66
N ASP A 407 15.83 13.77 -18.38
CA ASP A 407 14.50 14.36 -18.21
C ASP A 407 13.70 14.36 -19.51
N ARG A 408 14.37 14.46 -20.66
CA ARG A 408 13.73 14.38 -21.98
C ARG A 408 13.14 13.00 -22.24
N ASP A 409 13.90 11.92 -22.00
CA ASP A 409 13.40 10.55 -22.16
C ASP A 409 12.18 10.30 -21.25
N MET A 410 12.25 10.78 -20.01
CA MET A 410 11.13 10.75 -19.06
C MET A 410 9.92 11.55 -19.58
N SER A 411 10.15 12.79 -20.05
CA SER A 411 9.10 13.66 -20.58
C SER A 411 8.38 13.03 -21.78
N LEU A 412 9.11 12.42 -22.70
CA LEU A 412 8.53 11.71 -23.85
C LEU A 412 7.69 10.51 -23.40
N GLN A 413 8.19 9.71 -22.44
CA GLN A 413 7.45 8.59 -21.88
C GLN A 413 6.14 9.06 -21.21
N VAL A 414 6.19 10.15 -20.44
CA VAL A 414 5.01 10.72 -19.77
C VAL A 414 3.99 11.26 -20.79
N LYS A 415 4.44 11.92 -21.86
CA LYS A 415 3.54 12.39 -22.95
C LYS A 415 2.85 11.23 -23.66
N LEU A 416 3.57 10.14 -23.93
CA LEU A 416 3.01 8.93 -24.52
C LEU A 416 1.93 8.32 -23.63
N GLU A 417 2.23 8.18 -22.33
CA GLU A 417 1.29 7.61 -21.36
C GLU A 417 0.08 8.52 -21.11
N LEU A 418 0.25 9.85 -21.17
CA LEU A 418 -0.84 10.82 -21.15
C LEU A 418 -1.82 10.57 -22.30
N ALA A 419 -1.33 10.55 -23.55
CA ALA A 419 -2.16 10.35 -24.74
C ALA A 419 -2.83 8.98 -24.74
N ARG A 420 -2.09 7.92 -24.38
CA ARG A 420 -2.62 6.55 -24.28
C ARG A 420 -3.72 6.44 -23.23
N SER A 421 -3.49 6.98 -22.04
CA SER A 421 -4.48 6.94 -20.95
C SER A 421 -5.73 7.73 -21.32
N PHE A 422 -5.58 8.86 -22.02
CA PHE A 422 -6.70 9.66 -22.47
C PHE A 422 -7.57 8.91 -23.48
N TRP A 423 -6.96 8.29 -24.49
CA TRP A 423 -7.68 7.48 -25.46
C TRP A 423 -8.42 6.29 -24.81
N LEU A 424 -7.76 5.55 -23.92
CA LEU A 424 -8.40 4.46 -23.19
C LEU A 424 -9.59 4.96 -22.35
N LEU A 425 -9.45 6.12 -21.72
CA LEU A 425 -10.52 6.73 -20.94
C LEU A 425 -11.72 7.11 -21.82
N GLN A 426 -11.48 7.74 -22.97
CA GLN A 426 -12.54 8.08 -23.93
C GLN A 426 -13.31 6.84 -24.42
N LYS A 427 -12.66 5.67 -24.51
CA LYS A 427 -13.34 4.41 -24.85
C LYS A 427 -14.29 3.92 -23.76
N GLN A 428 -13.99 4.19 -22.49
CA GLN A 428 -14.79 3.74 -21.35
C GLN A 428 -15.93 4.70 -20.99
N ILE A 429 -15.81 5.98 -21.35
CA ILE A 429 -16.84 6.98 -21.10
C ILE A 429 -18.01 6.79 -22.08
N ALA A 430 -19.24 7.03 -21.57
CA ALA A 430 -20.48 7.03 -22.35
C ALA A 430 -20.42 8.04 -23.51
N VAL A 431 -21.06 7.72 -24.64
CA VAL A 431 -20.90 8.47 -25.90
C VAL A 431 -21.22 9.97 -25.76
N ASP A 432 -22.20 10.31 -24.94
CA ASP A 432 -22.65 11.67 -24.64
C ASP A 432 -21.66 12.48 -23.79
N ALA A 433 -20.82 11.80 -22.99
CA ALA A 433 -19.81 12.42 -22.14
C ALA A 433 -18.40 12.40 -22.76
N ARG A 434 -18.25 11.85 -23.98
CA ARG A 434 -16.96 11.84 -24.68
C ARG A 434 -16.56 13.24 -25.16
N ASP A 435 -15.26 13.45 -25.23
CA ASP A 435 -14.69 14.65 -25.84
C ASP A 435 -14.90 14.58 -27.36
N THR A 436 -15.77 15.45 -27.87
CA THR A 436 -16.19 15.47 -29.28
C THR A 436 -15.08 15.92 -30.23
N GLU A 437 -14.07 16.64 -29.74
CA GLU A 437 -12.92 17.10 -30.52
C GLU A 437 -11.84 16.02 -30.64
N TRP A 438 -11.81 15.04 -29.74
CA TRP A 438 -10.78 14.00 -29.73
C TRP A 438 -10.70 13.18 -31.03
N PRO A 439 -11.80 12.70 -31.64
CA PRO A 439 -11.76 12.03 -32.93
C PRO A 439 -11.17 12.91 -34.04
N ASP A 440 -11.40 14.22 -34.02
CA ASP A 440 -10.88 15.16 -35.02
C ASP A 440 -9.37 15.36 -34.85
N VAL A 441 -8.89 15.45 -33.60
CA VAL A 441 -7.46 15.48 -33.28
C VAL A 441 -6.72 14.25 -33.81
N LEU A 442 -7.35 13.08 -33.74
CA LEU A 442 -6.78 11.83 -34.26
C LEU A 442 -6.80 11.78 -35.79
N ARG A 443 -7.95 12.09 -36.41
CA ARG A 443 -8.14 12.04 -37.87
C ARG A 443 -7.28 13.06 -38.62
N SER A 444 -7.12 14.26 -38.06
CA SER A 444 -6.31 15.32 -38.64
C SER A 444 -4.81 15.04 -38.59
N GLY A 445 -4.35 14.04 -37.84
CA GLY A 445 -2.93 13.76 -37.65
C GLY A 445 -2.22 14.71 -36.69
N ARG A 446 -2.92 15.69 -36.10
CA ARG A 446 -2.34 16.69 -35.18
C ARG A 446 -1.61 16.06 -34.00
N LEU A 447 -2.15 14.99 -33.43
CA LEU A 447 -1.46 14.27 -32.34
C LEU A 447 -0.14 13.66 -32.80
N LYS A 448 -0.10 13.12 -34.03
CA LYS A 448 1.12 12.56 -34.63
C LYS A 448 2.16 13.66 -34.86
N GLU A 449 1.74 14.79 -35.42
CA GLU A 449 2.61 15.96 -35.64
C GLU A 449 3.15 16.52 -34.32
N ALA A 450 2.33 16.57 -33.27
CA ALA A 450 2.75 16.99 -31.94
C ALA A 450 3.84 16.08 -31.36
N PHE A 451 3.69 14.75 -31.49
CA PHE A 451 4.76 13.83 -31.09
C PHE A 451 6.00 13.98 -31.95
N GLN A 452 5.87 14.01 -33.28
CA GLN A 452 7.01 14.21 -34.18
C GLN A 452 7.80 15.47 -33.82
N SER A 453 7.11 16.58 -33.55
CA SER A 453 7.73 17.82 -33.10
C SER A 453 8.48 17.65 -31.77
N ALA A 454 7.88 16.93 -30.81
CA ALA A 454 8.53 16.62 -29.54
C ALA A 454 9.76 15.69 -29.66
N PHE A 455 9.82 14.85 -30.70
CA PHE A 455 10.96 13.95 -30.97
C PHE A 455 12.04 14.59 -31.84
N VAL A 456 11.73 15.52 -32.76
CA VAL A 456 12.73 16.15 -33.66
C VAL A 456 13.78 16.97 -32.89
N ASP A 457 13.41 17.53 -31.74
CA ASP A 457 14.34 18.22 -30.83
C ASP A 457 15.40 17.26 -30.21
N THR A 458 15.41 15.97 -30.60
CA THR A 458 16.27 14.91 -30.05
C THR A 458 17.48 14.56 -30.92
N SER A 459 17.64 15.21 -32.10
CA SER A 459 18.42 14.73 -33.27
C SER A 459 19.93 14.51 -33.11
N GLU A 460 20.53 14.74 -31.94
CA GLU A 460 21.95 14.41 -31.71
C GLU A 460 22.20 12.90 -31.47
N ASN A 461 21.15 12.06 -31.38
CA ASN A 461 21.30 10.62 -31.06
C ASN A 461 20.43 9.67 -31.93
N VAL A 462 20.72 9.64 -33.23
CA VAL A 462 19.99 8.95 -34.31
C VAL A 462 19.60 7.48 -34.02
N LYS A 463 20.37 6.72 -33.23
CA LYS A 463 20.06 5.29 -32.96
C LYS A 463 18.93 5.05 -31.97
N LYS A 464 18.76 5.92 -30.96
CA LYS A 464 17.68 5.77 -29.95
C LYS A 464 16.33 6.28 -30.46
N GLU A 465 16.34 7.25 -31.38
CA GLU A 465 15.13 7.81 -31.99
C GLU A 465 14.27 6.75 -32.69
N GLY A 466 14.92 5.76 -33.33
CA GLY A 466 14.21 4.71 -34.06
C GLY A 466 13.29 3.85 -33.19
N GLU A 467 13.59 3.63 -31.91
CA GLU A 467 12.70 2.89 -31.00
C GLU A 467 11.54 3.75 -30.50
N GLY A 468 11.81 5.01 -30.14
CA GLY A 468 10.77 5.95 -29.70
C GLY A 468 9.71 6.18 -30.77
N LEU A 469 10.12 6.45 -32.01
CA LEU A 469 9.22 6.63 -33.15
C LEU A 469 8.39 5.37 -33.44
N ARG A 470 8.99 4.18 -33.35
CA ARG A 470 8.26 2.91 -33.50
C ARG A 470 7.19 2.72 -32.42
N ASN A 471 7.45 3.15 -31.19
CA ASN A 471 6.44 3.09 -30.12
C ASN A 471 5.30 4.09 -30.36
N VAL A 472 5.60 5.30 -30.85
CA VAL A 472 4.60 6.28 -31.26
C VAL A 472 3.74 5.73 -32.39
N ASP A 473 4.35 5.19 -33.45
CA ASP A 473 3.61 4.64 -34.59
C ASP A 473 2.75 3.44 -34.19
N ARG A 474 3.24 2.56 -33.31
CA ARG A 474 2.43 1.47 -32.74
C ARG A 474 1.25 1.99 -31.92
N LEU A 475 1.48 2.99 -31.07
CA LEU A 475 0.43 3.63 -30.28
C LEU A 475 -0.63 4.26 -31.18
N LEU A 476 -0.21 5.05 -32.18
CA LEU A 476 -1.11 5.68 -33.14
C LEU A 476 -1.85 4.65 -33.98
N THR A 477 -1.19 3.58 -34.41
CA THR A 477 -1.85 2.49 -35.14
C THR A 477 -2.92 1.83 -34.27
N MET A 478 -2.62 1.54 -33.01
CA MET A 478 -3.60 0.99 -32.06
C MET A 478 -4.77 1.97 -31.82
N ILE A 479 -4.49 3.27 -31.73
CA ILE A 479 -5.49 4.32 -31.54
C ILE A 479 -6.39 4.48 -32.76
N CYS A 480 -5.84 4.41 -33.97
CA CYS A 480 -6.58 4.57 -35.22
C CYS A 480 -7.35 3.31 -35.64
N ALA A 481 -6.91 2.12 -35.22
CA ALA A 481 -7.53 0.85 -35.64
C ALA A 481 -8.85 0.51 -34.94
N GLY A 482 -9.26 1.22 -33.90
CA GLY A 482 -10.55 0.97 -33.26
C GLY A 482 -11.01 2.09 -32.39
#